data_AF-A0A1D6Q597-F1
#
_entry.id   AF-A0A1D6Q597-F1
#
_cell.length_a   1.000
_cell.length_b   1.000
_cell.length_c   1.000
_cell.angle_alpha   90.00
_cell.angle_beta   90.00
_cell.angle_gamma   90.00
#
_symmetry.space_group_name_H-M   'P 1'
#
loop_
_entity.id
_entity.type
_entity.pdbx_description
1 polymer ?
#
loop_
_entity_poly.entity_id
_entity_poly.type
_entity_poly.pdbx_seq_one_letter_code
_entity_poly.pdbx_strand_id
1 'polypeptide(L)'
;MSVVGLSRECRHKLERLMGLMLDQAMLDDLLVSSDDGGGVYDVNLVTRLVRVFVASEGEADAPSERMWKVGRLVDKYLDEISQDQGLKVSKFLAVAESLPNSARDCYDGVYWVLDIYLEMAYPKTALLKRMANMLIQMSLQNPLTLAHP
;
A
#
# COMPACT_ATOMS: atom_id res chain seq x y z
N MET A 1 16.61 -26.82 -13.84
CA MET A 1 17.46 -26.84 -12.64
C MET A 1 16.60 -26.42 -11.46
N SER A 2 16.22 -27.37 -10.60
CA SER A 2 15.39 -27.09 -9.43
C SER A 2 16.21 -26.30 -8.41
N VAL A 3 15.94 -25.01 -8.30
CA VAL A 3 16.42 -24.16 -7.21
C VAL A 3 16.01 -24.82 -5.89
N VAL A 4 16.98 -24.93 -4.97
CA VAL A 4 16.88 -25.57 -3.65
C VAL A 4 15.52 -25.30 -3.03
N GLY A 5 14.72 -26.37 -2.92
CA GLY A 5 13.38 -26.32 -2.34
C GLY A 5 13.48 -26.02 -0.86
N LEU A 6 13.55 -24.74 -0.50
CA LEU A 6 13.27 -24.31 0.87
C LEU A 6 11.90 -24.86 1.24
N SER A 7 11.81 -25.57 2.37
CA SER A 7 10.54 -26.03 2.91
C SER A 7 9.55 -24.87 2.94
N ARG A 8 8.27 -25.15 2.67
CA ARG A 8 7.19 -24.15 2.73
C ARG A 8 7.22 -23.37 4.06
N GLU A 9 7.59 -24.05 5.13
CA GLU A 9 7.73 -23.47 6.47
C GLU A 9 8.90 -22.49 6.59
N CYS A 10 10.05 -22.81 5.97
CA CYS A 10 11.20 -21.90 5.90
C CYS A 10 10.85 -20.64 5.11
N ARG A 11 10.10 -20.78 4.00
CA ARG A 11 9.65 -19.65 3.19
C ARG A 11 8.69 -18.75 3.96
N HIS A 12 7.68 -19.30 4.62
CA HIS A 12 6.76 -18.50 5.43
C HIS A 12 7.47 -17.80 6.58
N LYS A 13 8.44 -18.47 7.24
CA LYS A 13 9.23 -17.85 8.31
C LYS A 13 10.06 -16.69 7.77
N LEU A 14 10.67 -16.85 6.59
CA LEU A 14 11.44 -15.79 5.94
C LEU A 14 10.53 -14.62 5.57
N GLU A 15 9.39 -14.86 4.92
CA GLU A 15 8.39 -13.81 4.61
C GLU A 15 7.98 -13.05 5.86
N ARG A 16 7.73 -13.76 6.97
CA ARG A 16 7.38 -13.12 8.25
C ARG A 16 8.51 -12.24 8.77
N LEU A 17 9.76 -12.70 8.73
CA LEU A 17 10.91 -11.92 9.18
C LEU A 17 11.12 -10.67 8.30
N MET A 18 11.00 -10.80 6.98
CA MET A 18 11.08 -9.68 6.05
C MET A 18 9.98 -8.65 6.33
N GLY A 19 8.74 -9.09 6.55
CA GLY A 19 7.63 -8.21 6.90
C GLY A 19 7.86 -7.45 8.22
N LEU A 20 8.50 -8.07 9.21
CA LEU A 20 8.80 -7.42 10.49
C LEU A 20 9.92 -6.36 10.41
N MET A 21 10.73 -6.39 9.35
CA MET A 21 11.85 -5.47 9.13
C MET A 21 11.60 -4.46 8.00
N LEU A 22 10.35 -4.31 7.57
CA LEU A 22 10.00 -3.51 6.40
C LEU A 22 10.36 -2.02 6.55
N ASP A 23 10.46 -1.51 7.79
CA ASP A 23 10.89 -0.15 8.10
C ASP A 23 12.38 0.12 7.80
N GLN A 24 13.16 -0.93 7.54
CA GLN A 24 14.57 -0.88 7.19
C GLN A 24 14.83 -1.15 5.69
N ALA A 25 13.79 -1.47 4.93
CA ALA A 25 13.89 -1.80 3.52
C ALA A 25 13.95 -0.53 2.65
N MET A 26 14.59 -0.66 1.50
CA MET A 26 14.58 0.33 0.42
C MET A 26 13.60 -0.09 -0.68
N LEU A 27 13.27 0.83 -1.60
CA LEU A 27 12.35 0.54 -2.70
C LEU A 27 12.84 -0.66 -3.53
N ASP A 28 14.13 -0.70 -3.86
CA ASP A 28 14.75 -1.77 -4.67
C ASP A 28 14.56 -3.16 -4.04
N ASP A 29 14.51 -3.25 -2.71
CA ASP A 29 14.29 -4.51 -1.99
C ASP A 29 12.88 -5.09 -2.21
N LEU A 30 11.92 -4.26 -2.64
CA LEU A 30 10.54 -4.64 -2.92
C LEU A 30 10.31 -5.00 -4.40
N LEU A 31 11.25 -4.69 -5.30
CA LEU A 31 11.12 -4.89 -6.75
C LEU A 31 11.41 -6.33 -7.18
N VAL A 32 10.71 -7.29 -6.55
CA VAL A 32 10.81 -8.72 -6.85
C VAL A 32 10.00 -9.03 -8.09
N SER A 33 10.59 -9.64 -9.12
CA SER A 33 9.88 -9.98 -10.36
C SER A 33 8.75 -10.99 -10.14
N SER A 34 7.64 -10.81 -10.83
CA SER A 34 6.55 -11.80 -10.85
C SER A 34 6.80 -12.90 -11.87
N ASP A 35 6.40 -14.13 -11.54
CA ASP A 35 6.36 -15.28 -12.46
C ASP A 35 4.91 -15.61 -12.93
N ASP A 36 3.91 -14.88 -12.41
CA ASP A 36 2.48 -15.20 -12.61
C ASP A 36 1.82 -14.50 -13.82
N GLY A 37 2.59 -13.72 -14.59
CA GLY A 37 2.11 -12.95 -15.73
C GLY A 37 1.10 -11.84 -15.37
N GLY A 38 0.94 -11.52 -14.09
CA GLY A 38 0.00 -10.52 -13.59
C GLY A 38 0.66 -9.19 -13.20
N GLY A 39 1.72 -8.81 -13.91
CA GLY A 39 2.55 -7.61 -13.70
C GLY A 39 4.05 -7.94 -13.75
N VAL A 40 4.89 -6.90 -13.75
CA VAL A 40 6.36 -7.01 -13.71
C VAL A 40 6.84 -7.47 -12.33
N TYR A 41 6.18 -7.01 -11.26
CA TYR A 41 6.58 -7.27 -9.88
C TYR A 41 5.58 -8.14 -9.09
N ASP A 42 6.05 -8.93 -8.12
CA ASP A 42 5.23 -9.74 -7.21
C ASP A 42 4.56 -8.87 -6.15
N VAL A 43 3.51 -8.18 -6.58
CA VAL A 43 2.67 -7.32 -5.73
C VAL A 43 2.02 -8.09 -4.58
N ASN A 44 1.76 -9.38 -4.76
CA ASN A 44 1.15 -10.20 -3.71
C ASN A 44 2.11 -10.44 -2.56
N LEU A 45 3.40 -10.65 -2.84
CA LEU A 45 4.44 -10.75 -1.82
C LEU A 45 4.49 -9.46 -0.99
N VAL A 46 4.66 -8.31 -1.64
CA VAL A 46 4.72 -7.01 -0.95
C VAL A 46 3.47 -6.76 -0.10
N THR A 47 2.28 -7.04 -0.64
CA THR A 47 1.02 -6.95 0.12
C THR A 47 1.03 -7.82 1.38
N ARG A 48 1.59 -9.04 1.32
CA ARG A 48 1.72 -9.91 2.51
C ARG A 48 2.71 -9.34 3.52
N LEU A 49 3.85 -8.81 3.07
CA LEU A 49 4.88 -8.22 3.94
C LEU A 49 4.33 -7.02 4.71
N VAL A 50 3.63 -6.11 4.02
CA VAL A 50 3.01 -4.93 4.65
C VAL A 50 1.97 -5.35 5.69
N ARG A 51 1.13 -6.36 5.40
CA ARG A 51 0.14 -6.87 6.37
C ARG A 51 0.81 -7.45 7.62
N VAL A 52 1.94 -8.15 7.46
CA VAL A 52 2.73 -8.65 8.61
C VAL A 52 3.27 -7.50 9.44
N PHE A 53 3.80 -6.46 8.79
CA PHE A 53 4.31 -5.27 9.48
C PHE A 53 3.20 -4.57 10.29
N VAL A 54 2.08 -4.25 9.64
CA VAL A 54 0.95 -3.55 10.25
C VAL A 54 0.39 -4.34 11.43
N ALA A 55 0.22 -5.66 11.29
CA ALA A 55 -0.23 -6.51 12.38
C ALA A 55 0.75 -6.56 13.58
N SER A 56 2.03 -6.22 13.37
CA SER A 56 3.04 -6.20 14.42
C SER A 56 3.13 -4.89 15.20
N GLU A 57 2.72 -3.77 14.59
CA GLU A 57 2.77 -2.44 15.22
C GLU A 57 1.62 -2.20 16.20
N GLY A 58 0.57 -3.03 16.16
CA GLY A 58 -0.58 -2.94 17.06
C GLY A 58 -1.51 -1.76 16.73
N GLU A 59 -2.68 -1.75 17.38
CA GLU A 59 -3.65 -0.65 17.27
C GLU A 59 -3.21 0.49 18.20
N ALA A 60 -2.35 1.39 17.70
CA ALA A 60 -1.96 2.60 18.40
C ALA A 60 -2.71 3.81 17.84
N ASP A 61 -3.18 4.71 18.73
CA ASP A 61 -3.89 5.94 18.36
C ASP A 61 -3.04 6.90 17.50
N ALA A 62 -1.72 6.75 17.58
CA ALA A 62 -0.76 7.51 16.77
C ALA A 62 0.23 6.57 16.05
N PRO A 63 0.63 6.88 14.82
CA PRO A 63 1.58 6.07 14.07
C PRO A 63 2.97 6.17 14.69
N SER A 64 3.69 5.05 14.74
CA SER A 64 5.10 5.06 15.13
C SER A 64 5.98 5.64 14.02
N GLU A 65 7.22 6.04 14.36
CA GLU A 65 8.22 6.43 13.35
C GLU A 65 8.46 5.29 12.32
N ARG A 66 8.37 4.03 12.76
CA ARG A 66 8.51 2.86 11.87
C ARG A 66 7.33 2.78 10.90
N MET A 67 6.11 3.00 11.39
CA MET A 67 4.91 3.04 10.56
C MET A 67 5.01 4.11 9.47
N TRP A 68 5.53 5.30 9.79
CA TRP A 68 5.75 6.35 8.78
C TRP A 68 6.82 6.00 7.76
N LYS A 69 7.92 5.35 8.17
CA LYS A 69 8.93 4.86 7.22
C LYS A 69 8.33 3.88 6.22
N VAL A 70 7.52 2.94 6.72
CA VAL A 70 6.81 1.97 5.86
C VAL A 70 5.77 2.65 4.99
N GLY A 71 5.01 3.62 5.51
CA GLY A 71 4.08 4.42 4.72
C GLY A 71 4.73 5.04 3.48
N ARG A 72 5.82 5.77 3.68
CA ARG A 72 6.58 6.39 2.59
C ARG A 72 7.20 5.37 1.63
N LEU A 73 7.66 4.22 2.13
CA LEU A 73 8.18 3.14 1.30
C LEU A 73 7.09 2.58 0.38
N VAL A 74 5.90 2.33 0.93
CA VAL A 74 4.75 1.82 0.17
C VAL A 74 4.27 2.85 -0.84
N ASP A 75 4.26 4.14 -0.52
CA ASP A 75 3.88 5.18 -1.47
C ASP A 75 4.85 5.25 -2.67
N LYS A 76 6.17 5.13 -2.43
CA LYS A 76 7.17 4.99 -3.51
C LYS A 76 6.96 3.73 -4.35
N TYR A 77 6.59 2.62 -3.70
CA TYR A 77 6.30 1.37 -4.40
C TYR A 77 5.03 1.48 -5.26
N LEU A 78 3.99 2.17 -4.77
CA LEU A 78 2.77 2.44 -5.53
C LEU A 78 3.06 3.30 -6.77
N ASP A 79 3.93 4.30 -6.65
CA ASP A 79 4.38 5.13 -7.78
C ASP A 79 5.08 4.28 -8.86
N GLU A 80 6.01 3.43 -8.47
CA GLU A 80 6.75 2.53 -9.37
C GLU A 80 5.81 1.55 -10.11
N ILE A 81 4.94 0.85 -9.38
CA ILE A 81 4.05 -0.14 -10.01
C ILE A 81 2.91 0.50 -10.81
N SER A 82 2.61 1.79 -10.61
CA SER A 82 1.59 2.50 -11.39
C SER A 82 1.96 2.62 -12.87
N GLN A 83 3.25 2.51 -13.19
CA GLN A 83 3.77 2.59 -14.55
C GLN A 83 3.61 1.26 -15.31
N ASP A 84 3.33 0.16 -14.60
CA ASP A 84 3.12 -1.17 -15.18
C ASP A 84 1.72 -1.29 -15.81
N GLN A 85 1.67 -1.23 -17.14
CA GLN A 85 0.44 -1.38 -17.93
C GLN A 85 -0.20 -2.79 -17.82
N GLY A 86 0.56 -3.79 -17.38
CA GLY A 86 0.07 -5.15 -17.14
C GLY A 86 -0.53 -5.36 -15.75
N LEU A 87 -0.39 -4.39 -14.84
CA LEU A 87 -0.86 -4.50 -13.48
C LEU A 87 -2.38 -4.39 -13.39
N LYS A 88 -3.01 -5.37 -12.74
CA LYS A 88 -4.44 -5.31 -12.44
C LYS A 88 -4.71 -4.27 -11.35
N VAL A 89 -5.73 -3.43 -11.57
CA VAL A 89 -6.20 -2.42 -10.60
C VAL A 89 -6.47 -3.02 -9.20
N SER A 90 -6.97 -4.26 -9.14
CA SER A 90 -7.21 -4.93 -7.85
C SER A 90 -5.93 -5.22 -7.05
N LYS A 91 -4.80 -5.51 -7.72
CA LYS A 91 -3.50 -5.72 -7.07
C LYS A 91 -2.96 -4.39 -6.53
N PHE A 92 -3.07 -3.31 -7.32
CA PHE A 92 -2.71 -1.96 -6.89
C PHE A 92 -3.50 -1.55 -5.63
N LEU A 93 -4.83 -1.70 -5.67
CA LEU A 93 -5.69 -1.35 -4.55
C LEU A 93 -5.38 -2.20 -3.30
N ALA A 94 -5.07 -3.49 -3.47
CA ALA A 94 -4.71 -4.36 -2.35
C ALA A 94 -3.46 -3.89 -1.58
N VAL A 95 -2.49 -3.26 -2.27
CA VAL A 95 -1.34 -2.62 -1.62
C VAL A 95 -1.76 -1.34 -0.92
N ALA A 96 -2.49 -0.46 -1.61
CA ALA A 96 -2.93 0.81 -1.05
C ALA A 96 -3.75 0.63 0.25
N GLU A 97 -4.64 -0.37 0.27
CA GLU A 97 -5.49 -0.75 1.40
C GLU A 97 -4.78 -1.60 2.47
N SER A 98 -3.53 -2.02 2.25
CA SER A 98 -2.79 -2.83 3.22
C SER A 98 -2.24 -2.02 4.39
N LEU A 99 -2.16 -0.69 4.26
CA LEU A 99 -1.75 0.23 5.31
C LEU A 99 -2.96 0.88 6.00
N PRO A 100 -2.89 1.12 7.32
CA PRO A 100 -3.87 1.95 8.00
C PRO A 100 -3.75 3.40 7.55
N ASN A 101 -4.85 4.14 7.66
CA ASN A 101 -4.91 5.55 7.31
C ASN A 101 -3.91 6.42 8.09
N SER A 102 -3.56 6.00 9.30
CA SER A 102 -2.62 6.71 10.17
C SER A 102 -1.18 6.66 9.63
N ALA A 103 -0.84 5.69 8.75
CA ALA A 103 0.53 5.52 8.25
C ALA A 103 1.01 6.59 7.25
N ARG A 104 0.13 7.48 6.76
CA ARG A 104 0.43 8.45 5.71
C ARG A 104 0.38 9.89 6.24
N ASP A 105 1.41 10.67 5.93
CA ASP A 105 1.62 12.06 6.42
C ASP A 105 0.67 13.07 5.75
N CYS A 106 0.29 12.86 4.49
CA CYS A 106 -0.70 13.67 3.79
C CYS A 106 -1.45 12.85 2.74
N TYR A 107 -2.70 13.21 2.49
CA TYR A 107 -3.55 12.54 1.49
C TYR A 107 -3.44 13.16 0.10
N ASP A 108 -2.50 14.08 -0.10
CA ASP A 108 -2.42 14.96 -1.28
C ASP A 108 -2.24 14.14 -2.57
N GLY A 109 -1.46 13.05 -2.52
CA GLY A 109 -1.31 12.12 -3.63
C GLY A 109 -2.58 11.32 -3.95
N VAL A 110 -3.37 10.97 -2.92
CA VAL A 110 -4.65 10.27 -3.11
C VAL A 110 -5.71 11.22 -3.67
N TYR A 111 -5.71 12.49 -3.26
CA TYR A 111 -6.53 13.53 -3.86
C TYR A 111 -6.13 13.80 -5.31
N TRP A 112 -4.84 13.82 -5.65
CA TRP A 112 -4.38 14.01 -7.03
C TRP A 112 -4.72 12.82 -7.94
N VAL A 113 -4.52 11.58 -7.45
CA VAL A 113 -4.94 10.36 -8.17
C VAL A 113 -6.45 10.35 -8.37
N LEU A 114 -7.22 10.82 -7.38
CA LEU A 114 -8.66 10.96 -7.50
C LEU A 114 -9.07 12.08 -8.46
N ASP A 115 -8.38 13.21 -8.46
CA ASP A 115 -8.66 14.36 -9.35
C ASP A 115 -8.42 13.96 -10.81
N ILE A 116 -7.28 13.33 -11.10
CA ILE A 116 -6.98 12.75 -12.42
C ILE A 116 -8.02 11.68 -12.80
N TYR A 117 -8.38 10.79 -11.87
CA TYR A 117 -9.35 9.74 -12.15
C TYR A 117 -10.78 10.28 -12.34
N LEU A 118 -11.19 11.33 -11.62
CA LEU A 118 -12.48 12.00 -11.78
C LEU A 118 -12.55 12.81 -13.07
N GLU A 119 -11.43 13.40 -13.50
CA GLU A 119 -11.30 14.12 -14.76
C GLU A 119 -11.29 13.15 -15.96
N MET A 120 -10.78 11.93 -15.77
CA MET A 120 -10.63 10.93 -16.83
C MET A 120 -11.73 9.86 -16.89
N ALA A 121 -12.47 9.58 -15.81
CA ALA A 121 -13.40 8.45 -15.71
C ALA A 121 -14.86 8.84 -15.39
N TYR A 122 -15.71 8.82 -16.42
CA TYR A 122 -17.17 8.70 -16.30
C TYR A 122 -17.57 7.28 -16.76
N PRO A 123 -18.36 6.47 -16.01
CA PRO A 123 -19.35 6.83 -14.99
C PRO A 123 -19.14 6.20 -13.58
N LYS A 124 -19.86 6.77 -12.60
CA LYS A 124 -19.82 6.52 -11.15
C LYS A 124 -20.20 5.08 -10.74
N THR A 125 -19.21 4.23 -10.49
CA THR A 125 -19.40 2.88 -9.95
C THR A 125 -19.50 2.85 -8.42
N ALA A 126 -20.00 1.74 -7.85
CA ALA A 126 -20.12 1.54 -6.40
C ALA A 126 -18.78 1.66 -5.63
N LEU A 127 -17.66 1.47 -6.33
CA LEU A 127 -16.30 1.67 -5.83
C LEU A 127 -16.05 3.15 -5.51
N LEU A 128 -16.48 4.07 -6.38
CA LEU A 128 -16.39 5.52 -6.15
C LEU A 128 -17.21 5.97 -4.94
N LYS A 129 -18.39 5.37 -4.71
CA LYS A 129 -19.18 5.66 -3.49
C LYS A 129 -18.49 5.19 -2.22
N ARG A 130 -17.79 4.05 -2.27
CA ARG A 130 -16.99 3.53 -1.14
C ARG A 130 -15.76 4.39 -0.88
N MET A 131 -15.04 4.80 -1.92
CA MET A 131 -13.88 5.70 -1.81
C MET A 131 -14.30 7.08 -1.31
N ALA A 132 -15.39 7.65 -1.84
CA ALA A 132 -15.94 8.92 -1.34
C ALA A 132 -16.40 8.84 0.13
N ASN A 133 -16.99 7.71 0.56
CA ASN A 133 -17.37 7.54 1.98
C ASN A 133 -16.15 7.42 2.90
N MET A 134 -15.07 6.76 2.45
CA MET A 134 -13.80 6.78 3.19
C MET A 134 -13.27 8.21 3.31
N LEU A 135 -13.27 8.99 2.23
CA LEU A 135 -12.79 10.37 2.22
C LEU A 135 -13.60 11.32 3.13
N ILE A 136 -14.93 11.17 3.20
CA ILE A 136 -15.78 11.95 4.11
C ILE A 136 -15.45 11.62 5.57
N GLN A 137 -15.23 10.34 5.88
CA GLN A 137 -14.83 9.89 7.22
C GLN A 137 -13.39 10.26 7.57
N MET A 138 -12.58 10.73 6.61
CA MET A 138 -11.19 11.15 6.83
C MET A 138 -11.05 12.67 6.96
N SER A 139 -11.95 13.44 6.33
CA SER A 139 -12.04 14.90 6.48
C SER A 139 -12.56 15.33 7.87
N LEU A 140 -13.46 14.55 8.46
CA LEU A 140 -14.02 14.83 9.80
C LEU A 140 -13.01 14.65 10.95
N GLN A 141 -11.88 13.98 10.69
CA GLN A 141 -10.81 13.73 11.66
C GLN A 141 -9.61 14.68 11.45
N ASN A 142 -9.66 15.61 10.48
CA ASN A 142 -8.60 16.58 10.23
C ASN A 142 -8.85 17.89 11.00
N PRO A 143 -8.12 18.18 12.09
CA PRO A 143 -8.31 19.42 12.85
C PRO A 143 -7.88 20.69 12.10
N LEU A 144 -7.22 20.57 10.93
CA LEU A 144 -6.79 21.72 10.13
C LEU A 144 -7.85 22.23 9.14
N THR A 145 -9.00 21.57 8.99
CA THR A 145 -10.11 22.09 8.17
C THR A 145 -11.01 23.09 8.89
N LEU A 146 -10.83 23.30 10.21
CA LEU A 146 -11.54 24.31 10.99
C LEU A 146 -10.86 25.68 11.01
N ALA A 147 -9.73 25.83 10.33
CA ALA A 147 -8.88 27.01 10.44
C ALA A 147 -8.75 27.79 9.12
N HIS A 148 -9.81 27.94 8.32
CA HIS A 148 -9.91 29.10 7.43
C HIS A 148 -11.37 29.59 7.33
N PRO A 149 -11.62 30.91 7.48
CA PRO A 149 -12.95 31.51 7.50
C PRO A 149 -13.65 31.55 6.13
#